data_AF-A0A1X1MHC0-F1
#
_entry.id   AF-A0A1X1MHC0-F1
#
_cell.length_a   1.000
_cell.length_b   1.000
_cell.length_c   1.000
_cell.angle_alpha   90.00
_cell.angle_beta   90.00
_cell.angle_gamma   90.00
#
_symmetry.space_group_name_H-M   'P 1'
#
loop_
_entity.id
_entity.type
_entity.pdbx_description
1 polymer ?
#
loop_
_entity_poly.entity_id
_entity_poly.type
_entity_poly.pdbx_seq_one_letter_code
_entity_poly.pdbx_strand_id
1 'polypeptide(L)'
;MNHASEFPELMNTLPVDRRRNVPIPAVTARHPDGEPDFSTVDGREALRLASEGRCGICARPFDEEVAFLGSPDSVAARAYYDPPMHEGCAEASTRLCPHIARRDMRRLTDRRSTGELPAGSSPDKPDRWVMWICRGFGAAVVNAMPVFLPAPYTRLRTFTYTADGQLGETFDTTPGVTG
;
A
#
# COMPACT_ATOMS: atom_id res chain seq x y z
N MET A 1 1.58 28.56 -12.32
CA MET A 1 1.21 28.05 -10.99
C MET A 1 2.08 26.83 -10.73
N ASN A 2 2.93 26.87 -9.70
CA ASN A 2 3.92 25.82 -9.43
C ASN A 2 3.21 24.52 -8.98
N HIS A 3 3.30 23.45 -9.78
CA HIS A 3 2.79 22.10 -9.46
C HIS A 3 3.63 21.35 -8.40
N ALA A 4 4.33 22.07 -7.52
CA ALA A 4 5.38 21.49 -6.67
C ALA A 4 4.86 20.71 -5.44
N SER A 5 3.54 20.57 -5.23
CA SER A 5 3.02 20.00 -3.97
C SER A 5 1.83 19.06 -4.12
N GLU A 6 1.75 18.24 -5.19
CA GLU A 6 0.76 17.16 -5.26
C GLU A 6 1.25 15.84 -4.64
N PHE A 7 2.57 15.67 -4.49
CA PHE A 7 3.18 14.45 -3.97
C PHE A 7 4.09 14.73 -2.76
N PRO A 8 4.25 13.78 -1.84
CA PRO A 8 5.33 13.85 -0.86
C PRO A 8 6.68 14.02 -1.56
N GLU A 9 7.59 14.82 -1.01
CA GLU A 9 8.93 15.04 -1.58
C GLU A 9 9.69 13.74 -1.83
N LEU A 10 9.42 12.71 -1.02
CA LEU A 10 9.94 11.34 -1.18
C LEU A 10 9.66 10.74 -2.56
N MET A 11 8.57 11.13 -3.21
CA MET A 11 8.15 10.57 -4.50
C MET A 11 8.65 11.38 -5.71
N ASN A 12 9.26 12.55 -5.50
CA ASN A 12 9.70 13.43 -6.60
C ASN A 12 10.83 12.84 -7.46
N THR A 13 11.56 11.84 -6.94
CA THR A 13 12.63 11.15 -7.67
C THR A 13 12.13 9.95 -8.45
N LEU A 14 10.84 9.57 -8.31
CA LEU A 14 10.27 8.43 -9.02
C LEU A 14 10.01 8.78 -10.49
N PRO A 15 10.18 7.82 -11.41
CA PRO A 15 9.62 7.94 -12.76
C PRO A 15 8.12 8.24 -12.70
N VAL A 16 7.63 9.07 -13.62
CA VAL A 16 6.21 9.43 -13.71
C VAL A 16 5.57 8.73 -14.91
N ASP A 17 4.41 8.10 -14.71
CA ASP A 17 3.59 7.60 -15.81
C ASP A 17 2.96 8.79 -16.53
N ARG A 18 3.42 9.09 -17.74
CA ARG A 18 2.98 10.26 -18.51
C ARG A 18 1.48 10.26 -18.77
N ARG A 19 0.87 9.07 -18.91
CA ARG A 19 -0.56 8.95 -19.24
C ARG A 19 -1.46 9.31 -18.06
N ARG A 20 -1.10 8.87 -16.85
CA ARG A 20 -1.89 9.12 -15.64
C ARG A 20 -1.39 10.32 -14.83
N ASN A 21 -0.21 10.85 -15.17
CA ASN A 21 0.48 11.91 -14.45
C ASN A 21 0.65 11.60 -12.96
N VAL A 22 1.06 10.36 -12.65
CA VAL A 22 1.33 9.90 -11.28
C VAL A 22 2.72 9.27 -11.19
N PRO A 23 3.42 9.41 -10.05
CA PRO A 23 4.66 8.67 -9.80
C PRO A 23 4.43 7.16 -9.86
N ILE A 24 5.40 6.44 -10.40
CA ILE A 24 5.41 4.98 -10.48
C ILE A 24 6.13 4.45 -9.23
N PRO A 25 5.42 3.76 -8.30
CA PRO A 25 6.05 3.12 -7.15
C PRO A 25 7.21 2.19 -7.55
N ALA A 26 8.23 2.11 -6.71
CA ALA A 26 9.41 1.28 -6.95
C ALA A 26 9.06 -0.21 -7.13
N VAL A 27 8.07 -0.69 -6.38
CA VAL A 27 7.59 -2.09 -6.46
C VAL A 27 6.52 -2.31 -7.54
N THR A 28 6.22 -1.35 -8.40
CA THR A 28 5.28 -1.59 -9.50
C THR A 28 5.90 -2.57 -10.48
N ALA A 29 5.21 -3.70 -10.69
CA ALA A 29 5.64 -4.68 -11.68
C ALA A 29 5.68 -4.07 -13.08
N ARG A 30 6.47 -4.68 -13.97
CA ARG A 30 6.57 -4.24 -15.36
C ARG A 30 6.22 -5.37 -16.30
N HIS A 31 5.51 -5.03 -17.36
CA HIS A 31 5.31 -5.93 -18.48
C HIS A 31 6.64 -6.19 -19.22
N PRO A 32 6.74 -7.22 -20.09
CA PRO A 32 7.98 -7.51 -20.83
C PRO A 32 8.48 -6.37 -21.72
N ASP A 33 7.61 -5.44 -22.12
CA ASP A 33 7.94 -4.23 -22.87
C ASP A 33 8.42 -3.05 -21.99
N GLY A 34 8.43 -3.23 -20.66
CA GLY A 34 8.88 -2.26 -19.67
C GLY A 34 7.78 -1.34 -19.13
N GLU A 35 6.56 -1.40 -19.67
CA GLU A 35 5.43 -0.59 -19.22
C GLU A 35 5.00 -0.99 -17.79
N PRO A 36 4.61 -0.02 -16.94
CA PRO A 36 4.21 -0.28 -15.56
C PRO A 36 2.85 -0.99 -15.49
N ASP A 37 2.82 -2.13 -14.80
CA ASP A 37 1.60 -2.82 -14.40
C ASP A 37 1.14 -2.33 -13.03
N PHE A 38 0.30 -1.30 -13.02
CA PHE A 38 -0.28 -0.73 -11.80
C PHE A 38 -1.25 -1.69 -11.06
N SER A 39 -1.57 -2.86 -11.61
CA SER A 39 -2.38 -3.86 -10.92
C SER A 39 -1.57 -4.80 -10.03
N THR A 40 -0.25 -4.85 -10.23
CA THR A 40 0.63 -5.87 -9.65
C THR A 40 1.79 -5.23 -8.90
N VAL A 41 1.97 -5.68 -7.65
CA VAL A 41 3.20 -5.43 -6.88
C VAL A 41 4.21 -6.50 -7.26
N ASP A 42 5.41 -6.10 -7.67
CA ASP A 42 6.54 -7.01 -7.84
C ASP A 42 6.99 -7.51 -6.47
N GLY A 43 6.56 -8.71 -6.11
CA GLY A 43 6.85 -9.32 -4.81
C GLY A 43 8.34 -9.55 -4.58
N ARG A 44 9.15 -9.77 -5.63
CA ARG A 44 10.59 -9.95 -5.50
C ARG A 44 11.25 -8.63 -5.15
N GLU A 45 10.88 -7.57 -5.86
CA GLU A 45 11.39 -6.22 -5.59
C GLU A 45 10.92 -5.70 -4.22
N ALA A 46 9.67 -5.97 -3.86
CA ALA A 46 9.12 -5.66 -2.54
C ALA A 46 9.92 -6.33 -1.42
N LEU A 47 10.22 -7.63 -1.55
CA LEU A 47 11.02 -8.35 -0.56
C LEU A 47 12.46 -7.84 -0.51
N ARG A 48 13.08 -7.53 -1.67
CA ARG A 48 14.42 -6.97 -1.75
C ARG A 48 14.51 -5.63 -1.00
N LEU A 49 13.64 -4.67 -1.35
CA LEU A 49 13.61 -3.36 -0.70
C LEU A 49 13.34 -3.47 0.80
N ALA A 50 12.40 -4.33 1.21
CA ALA A 50 12.13 -4.56 2.61
C ALA A 50 13.36 -5.12 3.37
N SER A 51 14.09 -6.06 2.77
CA SER A 51 15.33 -6.60 3.36
C SER A 51 16.46 -5.57 3.48
N GLU A 52 16.44 -4.54 2.64
CA GLU A 52 17.38 -3.41 2.65
C GLU A 52 16.91 -2.25 3.55
N GLY A 53 15.78 -2.40 4.25
CA GLY A 53 15.20 -1.35 5.08
C GLY A 53 14.74 -0.14 4.26
N ARG A 54 14.16 -0.37 3.08
CA ARG A 54 13.70 0.67 2.15
C ARG A 54 12.20 0.61 1.91
N CYS A 55 11.62 1.78 1.65
CA CYS A 55 10.21 1.96 1.33
C CYS A 55 9.84 1.32 -0.02
N GLY A 56 8.76 0.54 -0.04
CA GLY A 56 8.26 -0.08 -1.27
C GLY A 56 7.75 0.92 -2.32
N ILE A 57 7.42 2.15 -1.93
CA ILE A 57 6.98 3.18 -2.88
C ILE A 57 8.15 3.99 -3.42
N CYS A 58 8.94 4.63 -2.55
CA CYS A 58 9.97 5.58 -2.97
C CYS A 58 11.39 5.00 -3.03
N ALA A 59 11.60 3.73 -2.61
CA ALA A 59 12.89 3.06 -2.50
C ALA A 59 13.94 3.76 -1.60
N ARG A 60 13.58 4.83 -0.87
CA ARG A 60 14.47 5.47 0.10
C ARG A 60 14.52 4.66 1.40
N PRO A 61 15.64 4.68 2.14
CA PRO A 61 15.74 4.05 3.45
C PRO A 61 14.64 4.55 4.39
N PHE A 62 14.19 3.67 5.29
CA PHE A 62 13.40 4.11 6.44
C PHE A 62 14.29 4.88 7.42
N ASP A 63 13.69 5.86 8.09
CA ASP A 63 14.30 6.50 9.24
C ASP A 63 14.00 5.64 10.48
N GLU A 64 13.01 6.03 11.30
CA GLU A 64 12.67 5.33 12.54
C GLU A 64 11.34 4.55 12.45
N GLU A 65 10.32 5.12 11.81
CA GLU A 65 8.98 4.53 11.70
C GLU A 65 8.70 3.96 10.30
N VAL A 66 7.90 2.90 10.28
CA VAL A 66 7.44 2.21 9.08
C VAL A 66 5.92 2.10 9.14
N ALA A 67 5.27 2.32 8.01
CA ALA A 67 3.83 2.23 7.85
C ALA A 67 3.43 1.03 6.97
N PHE A 68 2.35 0.37 7.37
CA PHE A 68 1.66 -0.64 6.58
C PHE A 68 0.23 -0.18 6.37
N LEU A 69 -0.29 -0.28 5.15
CA LEU A 69 -1.68 0.09 4.84
C LEU A 69 -2.43 -1.19 4.47
N GLY A 70 -3.56 -1.46 5.12
CA GLY A 70 -4.32 -2.68 4.85
C GLY A 70 -5.77 -2.62 5.31
N SER A 71 -6.49 -3.71 5.06
CA SER A 71 -7.86 -3.92 5.52
C SER A 71 -7.89 -4.27 7.01
N PRO A 72 -9.07 -4.28 7.66
CA PRO A 72 -9.20 -4.79 9.02
C PRO A 72 -8.69 -6.23 9.20
N ASP A 73 -8.81 -7.08 8.17
CA ASP A 73 -8.29 -8.46 8.22
C ASP A 73 -6.76 -8.48 8.28
N SER A 74 -6.07 -7.63 7.51
CA SER A 74 -4.62 -7.47 7.58
C SER A 74 -4.16 -6.98 8.95
N VAL A 75 -4.92 -6.06 9.56
CA VAL A 75 -4.67 -5.57 10.92
C VAL A 75 -4.83 -6.68 11.96
N ALA A 76 -5.93 -7.43 11.89
CA ALA A 76 -6.23 -8.51 12.83
C ALA A 76 -5.18 -9.63 12.74
N ALA A 77 -4.78 -9.99 11.52
CA ALA A 77 -3.75 -11.00 11.27
C ALA A 77 -2.32 -10.51 11.54
N ARG A 78 -2.11 -9.18 11.61
CA ARG A 78 -0.77 -8.54 11.59
C ARG A 78 0.09 -9.06 10.44
N ALA A 79 -0.52 -9.13 9.25
CA ALA A 79 0.09 -9.66 8.05
C ALA A 79 -0.36 -8.84 6.82
N TYR A 80 0.62 -8.36 6.06
CA TYR A 80 0.40 -7.46 4.93
C TYR A 80 1.08 -8.00 3.68
N TYR A 81 0.41 -7.89 2.54
CA TYR A 81 0.95 -8.27 1.23
C TYR A 81 1.51 -7.08 0.48
N ASP A 82 1.02 -5.87 0.78
CA ASP A 82 1.67 -4.64 0.35
C ASP A 82 2.92 -4.38 1.22
N PRO A 83 4.02 -3.88 0.64
CA PRO A 83 5.28 -3.71 1.34
C PRO A 83 5.24 -2.60 2.40
N PRO A 84 6.22 -2.59 3.32
CA PRO A 84 6.44 -1.46 4.23
C PRO A 84 6.67 -0.15 3.46
N MET A 85 6.13 0.94 3.98
CA MET A 85 6.17 2.27 3.37
C MET A 85 6.56 3.34 4.39
N HIS A 86 7.08 4.49 3.94
CA HIS A 86 7.03 5.70 4.77
C HIS A 86 5.57 6.08 4.98
N GLU A 87 5.24 6.66 6.14
CA GLU A 87 3.89 7.15 6.43
C GLU A 87 3.35 8.06 5.32
N GLY A 88 4.14 9.04 4.88
CA GLY A 88 3.73 9.95 3.80
C GLY A 88 3.50 9.25 2.45
N CYS A 89 4.23 8.16 2.17
CA CYS A 89 4.00 7.35 0.97
C CYS A 89 2.70 6.53 1.09
N ALA A 90 2.44 5.94 2.26
CA ALA A 90 1.19 5.24 2.52
C ALA A 90 -0.01 6.20 2.44
N GLU A 91 0.11 7.41 2.96
CA GLU A 91 -0.91 8.46 2.87
C GLU A 91 -1.08 9.01 1.44
N ALA A 92 -0.04 8.99 0.61
CA ALA A 92 -0.21 9.30 -0.80
C ALA A 92 -1.02 8.20 -1.50
N SER A 93 -0.79 6.93 -1.16
CA SER A 93 -1.54 5.79 -1.72
C SER A 93 -3.04 5.86 -1.41
N THR A 94 -3.47 6.41 -0.26
CA THR A 94 -4.90 6.59 0.06
C THR A 94 -5.60 7.58 -0.87
N ARG A 95 -4.84 8.46 -1.54
CA ARG A 95 -5.34 9.49 -2.47
C ARG A 95 -5.12 9.12 -3.94
N LEU A 96 -3.98 8.53 -4.25
CA LEU A 96 -3.53 8.31 -5.63
C LEU A 96 -3.93 6.95 -6.19
N CYS A 97 -4.07 5.91 -5.36
CA CYS A 97 -4.46 4.60 -5.83
C CYS A 97 -5.99 4.56 -6.02
N PRO A 98 -6.51 4.43 -7.25
CA PRO A 98 -7.96 4.47 -7.47
C PRO A 98 -8.70 3.36 -6.72
N HIS A 99 -8.08 2.19 -6.59
CA HIS A 99 -8.65 1.06 -5.84
C HIS A 99 -8.83 1.39 -4.35
N ILE A 100 -7.94 2.19 -3.75
CA ILE A 100 -8.03 2.58 -2.35
C ILE A 100 -8.89 3.84 -2.20
N ALA A 101 -8.66 4.86 -3.01
CA ALA A 101 -9.25 6.19 -2.87
C ALA A 101 -10.77 6.24 -3.13
N ARG A 102 -11.30 5.39 -4.02
CA ARG A 102 -12.72 5.46 -4.44
C ARG A 102 -13.47 4.18 -4.18
N ARG A 103 -14.56 4.20 -3.41
CA ARG A 103 -15.33 3.00 -2.98
C ARG A 103 -15.75 2.08 -4.13
N ASP A 104 -16.19 2.64 -5.25
CA ASP A 104 -16.71 1.93 -6.41
C ASP A 104 -15.62 1.25 -7.28
N MET A 105 -14.35 1.60 -7.08
CA MET A 105 -13.24 1.04 -7.84
C MET A 105 -12.83 -0.34 -7.30
N ARG A 106 -13.06 -1.36 -8.12
CA ARG A 106 -12.55 -2.71 -7.89
C ARG A 106 -11.04 -2.73 -8.11
N ARG A 107 -10.36 -3.67 -7.44
CA ARG A 107 -8.96 -3.97 -7.75
C ARG A 107 -8.92 -4.34 -9.23
N LEU A 108 -8.08 -3.65 -9.99
CA LEU A 108 -7.81 -4.10 -11.34
C LEU A 108 -7.10 -5.43 -11.19
N THR A 109 -7.75 -6.52 -11.56
CA THR A 109 -7.05 -7.75 -11.90
C THR A 109 -6.79 -7.60 -13.39
N ASP A 110 -5.54 -7.29 -13.81
CA ASP A 110 -5.24 -7.39 -15.23
C ASP A 110 -5.69 -8.78 -15.73
N ARG A 111 -6.16 -8.88 -16.97
CA ARG A 111 -6.47 -10.17 -17.60
C ARG A 111 -5.24 -11.10 -17.65
N ARG A 112 -4.04 -10.57 -17.36
CA ARG A 112 -2.76 -11.28 -17.24
C ARG A 112 -2.27 -11.46 -15.79
N SER A 113 -2.95 -10.85 -14.82
CA SER A 113 -2.78 -11.17 -13.41
C SER A 113 -3.37 -12.56 -13.17
N THR A 114 -2.72 -13.42 -12.38
CA THR A 114 -3.27 -14.74 -12.04
C THR A 114 -4.59 -14.63 -11.26
N GLY A 115 -4.97 -13.44 -10.80
CA GLY A 115 -6.21 -13.21 -10.05
C GLY A 115 -6.22 -13.89 -8.69
N GLU A 116 -5.11 -14.52 -8.29
CA GLU A 116 -4.99 -15.21 -7.02
C GLU A 116 -4.81 -14.19 -5.91
N LEU A 117 -5.88 -14.01 -5.15
CA LEU A 117 -5.80 -13.32 -3.88
C LEU A 117 -4.99 -14.18 -2.90
N PRO A 118 -4.14 -13.57 -2.08
CA PRO A 118 -3.48 -14.31 -1.04
C PRO A 118 -4.46 -14.99 -0.09
N ALA A 119 -4.11 -16.19 0.38
CA ALA A 119 -4.92 -16.94 1.32
C ALA A 119 -5.30 -16.06 2.54
N GLY A 120 -6.60 -16.00 2.85
CA GLY A 120 -7.14 -15.15 3.90
C GLY A 120 -7.50 -13.71 3.48
N SER A 121 -7.27 -13.32 2.22
CA SER A 121 -7.72 -12.03 1.71
C SER A 121 -9.19 -12.10 1.31
N SER A 122 -10.01 -11.17 1.81
CA SER A 122 -11.37 -11.01 1.32
C SER A 122 -11.37 -10.49 -0.13
N PRO A 123 -12.19 -11.05 -1.04
CA PRO A 123 -12.39 -10.48 -2.36
C PRO A 123 -13.18 -9.16 -2.31
N ASP A 124 -13.89 -8.93 -1.21
CA ASP A 124 -14.68 -7.73 -1.01
C ASP A 124 -13.78 -6.57 -0.62
N LYS A 125 -14.09 -5.41 -1.20
CA LYS A 125 -13.41 -4.19 -0.86
C LYS A 125 -13.74 -3.82 0.58
N PRO A 126 -12.73 -3.52 1.43
CA PRO A 126 -13.00 -3.17 2.81
C PRO A 126 -13.67 -1.80 2.90
N ASP A 127 -14.56 -1.62 3.88
CA ASP A 127 -15.25 -0.34 4.13
C ASP A 127 -14.35 0.71 4.78
N ARG A 128 -13.20 0.28 5.31
CA ARG A 128 -12.17 1.11 5.91
C ARG A 128 -10.77 0.57 5.65
N TRP A 129 -9.80 1.45 5.68
CA TRP A 129 -8.37 1.14 5.61
C TRP A 129 -7.70 1.58 6.90
N VAL A 130 -6.71 0.84 7.34
CA VAL A 130 -5.95 1.16 8.55
C VAL A 130 -4.48 1.22 8.19
N MET A 131 -3.85 2.32 8.60
CA MET A 131 -2.41 2.48 8.55
C MET A 131 -1.83 2.10 9.91
N TRP A 132 -1.06 1.02 9.92
CA TRP A 132 -0.31 0.53 11.06
C TRP A 132 1.10 1.11 11.04
N ILE A 133 1.42 1.96 12.02
CA ILE A 133 2.72 2.62 12.13
C ILE A 133 3.47 1.97 13.28
N CYS A 134 4.69 1.48 13.03
CA CYS A 134 5.50 0.77 14.01
C CYS A 134 7.00 0.99 13.82
N ARG A 135 7.79 0.53 14.79
CA ARG A 135 9.26 0.52 14.75
C ARG A 135 9.76 -0.89 14.46
N GLY A 136 9.92 -1.20 13.19
CA GLY A 136 10.42 -2.49 12.71
C GLY A 136 9.35 -3.46 12.23
N PHE A 137 9.78 -4.47 11.49
CA PHE A 137 8.95 -5.49 10.89
C PHE A 137 9.81 -6.71 10.53
N GLY A 138 9.16 -7.86 10.33
CA GLY A 138 9.73 -9.03 9.68
C GLY A 138 9.11 -9.26 8.30
N ALA A 139 9.68 -10.19 7.53
CA ALA A 139 9.12 -10.66 6.28
C ALA A 139 9.25 -12.19 6.18
N ALA A 140 8.26 -12.82 5.56
CA ALA A 140 8.25 -14.25 5.24
C ALA A 140 7.78 -14.45 3.80
N VAL A 141 8.03 -15.62 3.23
CA VAL A 141 7.44 -16.03 1.94
C VAL A 141 6.45 -17.14 2.22
N VAL A 142 5.18 -16.93 1.86
CA VAL A 142 4.09 -17.89 2.02
C VAL A 142 3.46 -18.10 0.65
N ASN A 143 3.40 -19.35 0.18
CA ASN A 143 2.89 -19.69 -1.15
C ASN A 143 3.51 -18.83 -2.27
N ALA A 144 4.83 -18.70 -2.26
CA ALA A 144 5.61 -17.88 -3.19
C ALA A 144 5.33 -16.36 -3.18
N MET A 145 4.56 -15.85 -2.20
CA MET A 145 4.31 -14.42 -2.03
C MET A 145 4.96 -13.87 -0.76
N PRO A 146 5.53 -12.65 -0.80
CA PRO A 146 6.00 -12.00 0.40
C PRO A 146 4.83 -11.65 1.33
N VAL A 147 5.02 -11.88 2.61
CA VAL A 147 4.15 -11.44 3.70
C VAL A 147 5.00 -10.63 4.66
N PHE A 148 4.56 -9.40 4.95
CA PHE A 148 5.23 -8.50 5.87
C PHE A 148 4.50 -8.48 7.23
N LEU A 149 5.28 -8.57 8.29
CA LEU A 149 4.82 -8.80 9.65
C LEU A 149 5.27 -7.62 10.53
N PRO A 150 4.42 -6.60 10.75
CA PRO A 150 4.82 -5.44 11.54
C PRO A 150 5.06 -5.79 13.01
N ALA A 151 5.99 -5.06 13.63
CA ALA A 151 6.07 -4.98 15.08
C ALA A 151 4.78 -4.35 15.67
N PRO A 152 4.54 -4.43 16.99
CA PRO A 152 3.43 -3.72 17.63
C PRO A 152 3.36 -2.24 17.21
N TYR A 153 2.16 -1.73 16.95
CA TYR A 153 2.00 -0.34 16.49
C TYR A 153 2.42 0.64 17.59
N THR A 154 3.03 1.74 17.16
CA THR A 154 3.16 2.98 17.95
C THR A 154 1.93 3.86 17.74
N ARG A 155 1.33 3.80 16.54
CA ARG A 155 0.15 4.58 16.16
C ARG A 155 -0.67 3.86 15.09
N LEU A 156 -1.98 4.10 15.13
CA LEU A 156 -2.92 3.71 14.07
C LEU A 156 -3.54 4.96 13.47
N ARG A 157 -3.73 4.97 12.15
CA ARG A 157 -4.58 5.93 11.45
C ARG A 157 -5.65 5.17 10.69
N THR A 158 -6.89 5.63 10.77
CA THR A 158 -8.03 4.95 10.13
C THR A 158 -8.59 5.84 9.03
N PHE A 159 -8.99 5.22 7.92
CA PHE A 159 -9.57 5.92 6.78
C PHE A 159 -10.88 5.24 6.39
N THR A 160 -11.95 6.02 6.22
CA THR A 160 -13.27 5.50 5.83
C THR A 160 -13.80 6.25 4.62
N TYR A 161 -14.69 5.60 3.86
CA TYR A 161 -15.34 6.25 2.73
C TYR A 161 -16.41 7.24 3.19
N THR A 162 -16.43 8.43 2.59
CA THR A 162 -17.52 9.40 2.72
C THR A 162 -18.76 8.92 1.97
N ALA A 163 -19.88 9.62 2.14
CA ALA A 163 -21.11 9.36 1.37
C ALA A 163 -20.88 9.44 -0.16
N ASP A 164 -19.96 10.29 -0.60
CA ASP A 164 -19.57 10.45 -2.01
C ASP A 164 -18.54 9.38 -2.47
N GLY A 165 -18.25 8.40 -1.61
CA GLY A 165 -17.37 7.28 -1.93
C GLY A 165 -15.88 7.63 -1.98
N GLN A 166 -15.47 8.80 -1.47
CA GLN A 166 -14.06 9.20 -1.38
C GLN A 166 -13.47 8.78 -0.03
N LEU A 167 -12.21 8.37 0.00
CA LEU A 167 -11.54 7.97 1.24
C LEU A 167 -11.01 9.19 2.02
N GLY A 168 -11.33 9.27 3.31
CA GLY A 168 -10.85 10.31 4.21
C GLY A 168 -10.42 9.75 5.56
N GLU A 169 -9.47 10.41 6.24
CA GLU A 169 -9.02 10.01 7.57
C GLU A 169 -10.11 10.26 8.63
N THR A 170 -10.26 9.32 9.55
CA THR A 170 -11.17 9.41 10.69
C THR A 170 -10.44 9.10 11.99
N PHE A 171 -10.92 9.69 13.08
CA PHE A 171 -10.38 9.48 14.42
C PHE A 171 -10.89 8.19 15.09
N ASP A 172 -11.57 7.30 14.35
CA ASP A 172 -11.97 6.00 14.90
C ASP A 172 -10.74 5.10 15.02
N THR A 173 -10.15 5.07 16.21
CA THR A 173 -8.95 4.27 16.51
C THR A 173 -9.28 2.83 16.89
N THR A 174 -10.53 2.39 16.78
CA THR A 174 -10.92 1.04 17.22
C THR A 174 -10.30 0.00 16.26
N PRO A 175 -9.33 -0.83 16.71
CA PRO A 175 -8.89 -1.98 15.93
C PRO A 175 -10.06 -2.95 15.97
N GLY A 176 -10.84 -3.00 14.89
CA GLY A 176 -12.12 -3.69 14.86
C GLY A 176 -12.09 -5.07 15.49
N VAL A 177 -12.82 -5.21 16.60
CA VAL A 177 -13.32 -6.50 17.08
C VAL A 177 -14.78 -6.52 16.67
N THR A 178 -15.10 -7.23 15.59
CA THR A 178 -16.45 -7.80 15.45
C THR A 178 -16.47 -9.04 16.34
N GLY A 179 -17.39 -9.03 17.32
CA GLY A 179 -17.61 -10.15 18.23
C GLY A 179 -18.23 -11.38 17.57
#